data_AF-A0A9Q9MDQ2-F1
#
_entry.id   AF-A0A9Q9MDQ2-F1
#
_cell.length_a   1.000
_cell.length_b   1.000
_cell.length_c   1.000
_cell.angle_alpha   90.00
_cell.angle_beta   90.00
_cell.angle_gamma   90.00
#
_symmetry.space_group_name_H-M   'P 1'
#
loop_
_entity.id
_entity.type
_entity.pdbx_description
1 polymer ?
#
loop_
_entity_poly.entity_id
_entity_poly.type
_entity_poly.pdbx_seq_one_letter_code
_entity_poly.pdbx_strand_id
1 'polypeptide(L)'
;MEAPARRRARLRAAFVALSTVCSLLFTLSPAAYAEPDPEQSTTEPTDPPVTTAPPPPPTEEPTTQPPPPPTTEAPPPPPKVRKFALSVSDVVLGDGYWQGDGSGKLVISVQNLGDVAETITGFSTFPSGTRATGGYGTDGCTTSNGTLSFSCPLAPGKIGHVVVTVDVAPDAWRLSGAGNATAVMENFPPKVRNFSITFSTKPPVPGIELSADPLNLPALATPQAQTATLQVRLRNTGSAKAAGAVEVVTPPGVDVVSFPSVCKVRKRLTAERDRCELGDVAAGRDVSASFGLSISASARAELPLAGAVHGYLAPIGRDAVETRADYKISGPPVAGETPLPTEAPASPSAVAVAAGTEVAKRRPTSGLTSDPLSSGPLVGGIIGLVALVGFLVVFSLRRRLRDGSEMPVAAAAEAPVGIPEPRRSDENLPALPQRSPIPRSLTLPRLPDGPVAGSGFRGTEE
;
A
#
# COMPACT_ATOMS: atom_id res chain seq x y z
N MET A 1 -14.38 -39.54 46.56
CA MET A 1 -13.23 -39.66 45.65
C MET A 1 -13.38 -38.58 44.58
N GLU A 2 -12.68 -37.48 44.78
CA GLU A 2 -12.90 -36.20 44.10
C GLU A 2 -11.86 -35.97 42.99
N ALA A 3 -12.34 -35.47 41.84
CA ALA A 3 -11.70 -35.52 40.54
C ALA A 3 -10.58 -34.45 40.31
N PRO A 4 -9.61 -34.71 39.41
CA PRO A 4 -8.42 -33.90 39.18
C PRO A 4 -8.66 -32.70 38.24
N ALA A 5 -9.76 -31.97 38.43
CA ALA A 5 -10.12 -30.80 37.60
C ALA A 5 -9.64 -29.46 38.18
N ARG A 6 -9.23 -29.41 39.46
CA ARG A 6 -8.89 -28.15 40.15
C ARG A 6 -7.41 -27.71 40.04
N ARG A 7 -6.50 -28.54 39.51
CA ARG A 7 -5.07 -28.15 39.39
C ARG A 7 -4.72 -27.29 38.17
N ARG A 8 -5.54 -27.28 37.12
CA ARG A 8 -5.28 -26.47 35.91
C ARG A 8 -5.75 -25.02 36.01
N ALA A 9 -6.65 -24.70 36.93
CA ALA A 9 -7.11 -23.32 37.15
C ALA A 9 -6.13 -22.46 37.96
N ARG A 10 -5.29 -23.06 38.82
CA ARG A 10 -4.34 -22.31 39.67
C ARG A 10 -3.04 -21.93 38.99
N LEU A 11 -2.65 -22.56 37.88
CA LEU A 11 -1.43 -22.20 37.14
C LEU A 11 -1.61 -21.01 36.17
N ARG A 12 -2.84 -20.68 35.77
CA ARG A 12 -3.11 -19.49 34.92
C ARG A 12 -3.23 -18.18 35.71
N ALA A 13 -3.47 -18.25 37.02
CA ALA A 13 -3.50 -17.05 37.88
C ALA A 13 -2.10 -16.58 38.31
N ALA A 14 -1.09 -17.47 38.34
CA ALA A 14 0.28 -17.11 38.72
C ALA A 14 1.07 -16.40 37.60
N PHE A 15 0.71 -16.62 36.33
CA PHE A 15 1.40 -15.98 35.19
C PHE A 15 0.93 -14.54 34.91
N VAL A 16 -0.26 -14.17 35.37
CA VAL A 16 -0.77 -12.79 35.22
C VAL A 16 -0.20 -11.86 36.31
N ALA A 17 0.17 -12.39 37.49
CA ALA A 17 0.75 -11.60 38.57
C ALA A 17 2.25 -11.30 38.41
N LEU A 18 3.00 -12.09 37.63
CA LEU A 18 4.42 -11.81 37.36
C LEU A 18 4.64 -10.77 36.25
N SER A 19 3.64 -10.53 35.40
CA SER A 19 3.74 -9.54 34.31
C SER A 19 3.44 -8.12 34.75
N THR A 20 2.82 -7.92 35.93
CA THR A 20 2.45 -6.57 36.42
C THR A 20 3.54 -5.94 37.29
N VAL A 21 4.51 -6.73 37.79
CA VAL A 21 5.62 -6.22 38.61
C VAL A 21 6.81 -5.74 37.77
N CYS A 22 6.93 -6.18 36.50
CA CYS A 22 8.02 -5.75 35.62
C CYS A 22 7.76 -4.42 34.88
N SER A 23 6.53 -3.88 34.95
CA SER A 23 6.16 -2.61 34.31
C SER A 23 6.26 -1.38 35.24
N LEU A 24 6.76 -1.55 36.46
CA LEU A 24 6.84 -0.50 37.48
C LEU A 24 8.28 -0.01 37.79
N LEU A 25 9.27 -0.36 36.97
CA LEU A 25 10.68 0.04 37.18
C LEU A 25 11.30 0.89 36.04
N PHE A 26 10.50 1.48 35.16
CA PHE A 26 11.00 2.42 34.13
C PHE A 26 10.21 3.74 34.13
N THR A 27 10.26 4.45 35.25
CA THR A 27 10.07 5.90 35.30
C THR A 27 11.38 6.52 35.76
N LEU A 28 12.33 6.63 34.83
CA LEU A 28 13.45 7.57 34.96
C LEU A 28 13.15 8.72 34.02
N SER A 29 12.90 9.88 34.64
CA SER A 29 12.74 11.18 34.01
C SER A 29 13.84 11.46 32.99
N PRO A 30 13.51 11.94 31.77
CA PRO A 30 14.45 12.77 31.05
C PRO A 30 14.48 14.15 31.73
N ALA A 31 15.68 14.55 32.16
CA ALA A 31 15.98 15.89 32.60
C ALA A 31 15.60 16.89 31.50
N ALA A 32 14.98 18.00 31.93
CA ALA A 32 14.74 19.17 31.10
C ALA A 32 16.09 19.67 30.56
N TYR A 33 16.29 19.54 29.25
CA TYR A 33 17.32 20.30 28.56
C TYR A 33 16.75 21.69 28.30
N ALA A 34 17.36 22.67 28.96
CA ALA A 34 17.12 24.08 28.71
C ALA A 34 17.49 24.42 27.26
N GLU A 35 16.58 25.16 26.64
CA GLU A 35 16.70 25.83 25.35
C GLU A 35 17.85 26.87 25.42
N PRO A 36 18.87 26.81 24.55
CA PRO A 36 19.79 27.93 24.42
C PRO A 36 19.20 29.00 23.49
N ASP A 37 19.02 30.17 24.08
CA ASP A 37 18.72 31.47 23.50
C ASP A 37 19.69 31.83 22.35
N PRO A 38 19.22 32.26 21.17
CA PRO A 38 20.09 32.82 20.14
C PRO A 38 20.38 34.30 20.44
N GLU A 39 21.36 34.57 21.31
CA GLU A 39 21.94 35.91 21.40
C GLU A 39 22.70 36.24 20.11
N GLN A 40 22.19 37.26 19.42
CA GLN A 40 22.89 38.01 18.38
C GLN A 40 24.21 38.55 18.92
N SER A 41 25.33 38.19 18.29
CA SER A 41 26.57 38.95 18.42
C SER A 41 27.04 39.38 17.05
N THR A 42 26.78 40.66 16.77
CA THR A 42 27.40 41.47 15.73
C THR A 42 28.85 41.70 16.13
N THR A 43 29.79 41.26 15.29
CA THR A 43 31.18 41.73 15.35
C THR A 43 31.65 42.19 13.98
N GLU A 44 32.01 43.46 13.98
CA GLU A 44 32.60 44.32 12.97
C GLU A 44 33.93 43.77 12.41
N PRO A 45 34.24 43.90 11.10
CA PRO A 45 35.57 43.59 10.58
C PRO A 45 36.53 44.76 10.85
N THR A 46 37.54 44.49 11.67
CA THR A 46 38.72 45.35 11.89
C THR A 46 39.88 44.85 11.01
N ASP A 47 40.35 45.69 10.07
CA ASP A 47 41.70 45.61 9.46
C ASP A 47 42.77 45.81 10.54
N PRO A 48 43.90 45.06 10.61
CA PRO A 48 45.13 45.42 9.87
C PRO A 48 46.15 44.21 9.74
N PRO A 49 47.48 44.37 9.48
CA PRO A 49 48.25 45.40 8.76
C PRO A 49 48.98 44.84 7.51
N VAL A 50 49.34 45.75 6.61
CA VAL A 50 50.30 45.55 5.51
C VAL A 50 51.66 45.13 6.08
N THR A 51 52.14 43.95 5.70
CA THR A 51 53.52 43.51 5.94
C THR A 51 54.39 43.85 4.74
N THR A 52 55.33 44.77 4.95
CA THR A 52 56.38 45.19 4.02
C THR A 52 57.36 44.05 3.77
N ALA A 53 57.54 43.67 2.50
CA ALA A 53 58.54 42.70 2.07
C ALA A 53 59.96 43.28 2.19
N PRO A 54 60.95 42.51 2.68
CA PRO A 54 62.36 42.91 2.70
C PRO A 54 63.01 42.90 1.29
N PRO A 55 64.10 43.66 1.09
CA PRO A 55 64.77 43.84 -0.20
C PRO A 55 65.39 42.55 -0.76
N PRO A 56 65.57 42.45 -2.09
CA PRO A 56 66.12 41.27 -2.74
C PRO A 56 67.60 41.04 -2.38
N PRO A 57 68.03 39.77 -2.20
CA PRO A 57 69.44 39.43 -2.01
C PRO A 57 70.27 39.65 -3.30
N PRO A 58 71.59 39.87 -3.18
CA PRO A 58 72.47 40.16 -4.30
C PRO A 58 72.59 38.97 -5.26
N THR A 59 72.64 39.29 -6.55
CA THR A 59 72.98 38.40 -7.67
C THR A 59 74.36 37.80 -7.46
N GLU A 60 74.42 36.50 -7.17
CA GLU A 60 75.67 35.72 -7.22
C GLU A 60 76.01 35.36 -8.68
N GLU A 61 77.29 35.51 -9.01
CA GLU A 61 77.89 35.24 -10.32
C GLU A 61 77.85 33.74 -10.68
N PRO A 62 77.78 33.40 -11.98
CA PRO A 62 77.74 32.02 -12.44
C PRO A 62 79.08 31.33 -12.19
N THR A 63 79.13 30.43 -11.22
CA THR A 63 80.24 29.49 -11.09
C THR A 63 80.03 28.33 -12.05
N THR A 64 80.98 28.13 -12.97
CA THR A 64 81.03 27.02 -13.92
C THR A 64 81.19 25.69 -13.19
N GLN A 65 80.08 24.97 -13.02
CA GLN A 65 80.06 23.63 -12.44
C GLN A 65 80.63 22.59 -13.43
N PRO A 66 81.51 21.67 -12.99
CA PRO A 66 82.02 20.57 -13.82
C PRO A 66 80.88 19.68 -14.36
N PRO A 67 81.07 19.04 -15.53
CA PRO A 67 80.06 18.18 -16.13
C PRO A 67 79.65 17.06 -15.16
N PRO A 68 78.35 16.85 -14.93
CA PRO A 68 77.88 15.80 -14.04
C PRO A 68 78.32 14.42 -14.58
N PRO A 69 78.71 13.49 -13.69
CA PRO A 69 79.03 12.12 -14.08
C PRO A 69 77.82 11.47 -14.77
N PRO A 70 78.04 10.53 -15.71
CA PRO A 70 76.96 9.88 -16.44
C PRO A 70 76.00 9.21 -15.45
N THR A 71 74.79 9.76 -15.35
CA THR A 71 73.74 9.22 -14.50
C THR A 71 73.39 7.84 -15.02
N THR A 72 73.72 6.80 -14.24
CA THR A 72 73.16 5.47 -14.45
C THR A 72 71.65 5.61 -14.43
N GLU A 73 71.00 5.31 -15.55
CA GLU A 73 69.57 5.42 -15.72
C GLU A 73 68.89 4.60 -14.60
N ALA A 74 68.10 5.29 -13.76
CA ALA A 74 67.37 4.63 -12.71
C ALA A 74 66.44 3.58 -13.33
N PRO A 75 66.34 2.37 -12.77
CA PRO A 75 65.46 1.35 -13.30
C PRO A 75 64.03 1.91 -13.42
N PRO A 76 63.31 1.57 -14.51
CA PRO A 76 61.98 2.11 -14.75
C PRO A 76 61.06 1.82 -13.55
N PRO A 77 60.22 2.78 -13.15
CA PRO A 77 59.34 2.59 -12.00
C PRO A 77 58.43 1.37 -12.22
N PRO A 78 58.11 0.61 -11.16
CA PRO A 78 57.24 -0.54 -11.27
C PRO A 78 55.87 -0.13 -11.85
N PRO A 79 55.25 -0.99 -12.68
CA PRO A 79 53.94 -0.70 -13.25
C PRO A 79 52.90 -0.55 -12.15
N LYS A 80 52.10 0.53 -12.24
CA LYS A 80 51.02 0.84 -11.31
C LYS A 80 49.91 -0.21 -11.40
N VAL A 81 49.53 -0.79 -10.26
CA VAL A 81 48.51 -1.82 -10.14
C VAL A 81 47.14 -1.19 -9.87
N ARG A 82 46.22 -1.32 -10.83
CA ARG A 82 44.81 -0.94 -10.66
C ARG A 82 43.97 -2.15 -10.25
N LYS A 83 43.27 -2.04 -9.12
CA LYS A 83 42.38 -3.09 -8.61
C LYS A 83 41.35 -2.47 -7.67
N PHE A 84 40.12 -2.97 -7.67
CA PHE A 84 39.14 -2.61 -6.65
C PHE A 84 38.31 -3.82 -6.22
N ALA A 85 37.63 -3.73 -5.09
CA ALA A 85 36.60 -4.67 -4.67
C ALA A 85 35.23 -3.97 -4.61
N LEU A 86 34.19 -4.74 -4.92
CA LEU A 86 32.80 -4.32 -4.83
C LEU A 86 32.06 -5.34 -3.96
N SER A 87 31.40 -4.85 -2.91
CA SER A 87 30.46 -5.61 -2.10
C SER A 87 29.15 -4.86 -1.98
N VAL A 88 28.05 -5.60 -1.87
CA VAL A 88 26.69 -5.05 -1.81
C VAL A 88 25.93 -5.82 -0.74
N SER A 89 25.19 -5.12 0.12
CA SER A 89 24.29 -5.75 1.09
C SER A 89 22.98 -6.16 0.43
N ASP A 90 22.25 -7.07 1.06
CA ASP A 90 20.83 -7.23 0.75
C ASP A 90 20.02 -6.06 1.31
N VAL A 91 18.84 -5.83 0.74
CA VAL A 91 17.84 -4.91 1.30
C VAL A 91 16.97 -5.70 2.26
N VAL A 92 17.12 -5.44 3.56
CA VAL A 92 16.37 -6.14 4.60
C VAL A 92 15.17 -5.31 5.03
N LEU A 93 13.98 -5.88 4.88
CA LEU A 93 12.71 -5.30 5.33
C LEU A 93 12.23 -6.02 6.59
N GLY A 94 11.86 -5.24 7.61
CA GLY A 94 11.29 -5.73 8.85
C GLY A 94 9.77 -5.66 8.88
N ASP A 95 9.19 -5.70 10.08
CA ASP A 95 7.74 -5.58 10.29
C ASP A 95 7.14 -4.29 9.76
N GLY A 96 7.95 -3.23 9.65
CA GLY A 96 7.55 -1.95 9.05
C GLY A 96 6.92 -2.12 7.67
N TYR A 97 7.43 -3.05 6.84
CA TYR A 97 6.90 -3.32 5.51
C TYR A 97 5.42 -3.73 5.55
N TRP A 98 5.06 -4.64 6.45
CA TRP A 98 3.68 -5.09 6.62
C TRP A 98 2.77 -3.99 7.19
N GLN A 99 3.37 -3.02 7.89
CA GLN A 99 2.71 -1.79 8.36
C GLN A 99 2.79 -0.65 7.34
N GLY A 100 3.12 -0.94 6.08
CA GLY A 100 3.15 0.02 4.97
C GLY A 100 4.34 0.97 4.95
N ASP A 101 5.35 0.74 5.78
CA ASP A 101 6.67 1.34 5.62
C ASP A 101 7.54 0.43 4.77
N GLY A 102 7.44 0.62 3.45
CA GLY A 102 8.18 -0.16 2.47
C GLY A 102 9.65 0.24 2.31
N SER A 103 10.21 1.04 3.22
CA SER A 103 11.56 1.57 3.07
C SER A 103 12.62 0.60 3.60
N GLY A 104 13.68 0.40 2.81
CA GLY A 104 14.85 -0.38 3.17
C GLY A 104 16.15 0.34 2.76
N LYS A 105 17.29 -0.17 3.23
CA LYS A 105 18.61 0.38 2.86
C LYS A 105 19.43 -0.66 2.09
N LEU A 106 19.99 -0.22 0.97
CA LEU A 106 21.01 -0.93 0.19
C LEU A 106 22.36 -0.27 0.47
N VAL A 107 23.36 -1.03 0.91
CA VAL A 107 24.71 -0.52 1.16
C VAL A 107 25.66 -1.11 0.11
N ILE A 108 26.25 -0.24 -0.70
CA ILE A 108 27.27 -0.58 -1.68
C ILE A 108 28.61 -0.12 -1.11
N SER A 109 29.58 -1.01 -1.03
CA SER A 109 30.93 -0.69 -0.57
C SER A 109 31.92 -0.92 -1.69
N VAL A 110 32.75 0.09 -1.94
CA VAL A 110 33.80 0.06 -2.95
C VAL A 110 35.12 0.24 -2.24
N GLN A 111 36.06 -0.67 -2.46
CA GLN A 111 37.40 -0.57 -1.90
C GLN A 111 38.42 -0.45 -3.03
N ASN A 112 39.27 0.58 -2.98
CA ASN A 112 40.43 0.65 -3.86
C ASN A 112 41.53 -0.28 -3.31
N LEU A 113 41.87 -1.30 -4.09
CA LEU A 113 42.91 -2.29 -3.78
C LEU A 113 44.19 -2.06 -4.60
N GLY A 114 44.23 -1.00 -5.40
CA GLY A 114 45.38 -0.61 -6.19
C GLY A 114 46.37 0.25 -5.41
N ASP A 115 47.42 0.68 -6.12
CA ASP A 115 48.48 1.56 -5.61
C ASP A 115 48.31 3.03 -6.05
N VAL A 116 47.28 3.31 -6.86
CA VAL A 116 46.93 4.64 -7.36
C VAL A 116 45.54 5.08 -6.89
N ALA A 117 45.38 6.38 -6.67
CA ALA A 117 44.07 6.97 -6.46
C ALA A 117 43.26 6.91 -7.76
N GLU A 118 42.03 6.45 -7.68
CA GLU A 118 41.16 6.21 -8.84
C GLU A 118 39.72 6.59 -8.50
N THR A 119 38.95 6.95 -9.53
CA THR A 119 37.51 7.21 -9.41
C THR A 119 36.76 5.98 -9.90
N ILE A 120 36.07 5.31 -9.00
CA ILE A 120 35.16 4.21 -9.34
C ILE A 120 33.75 4.76 -9.49
N THR A 121 33.15 4.61 -10.66
CA THR A 121 31.76 4.98 -10.91
C THR A 121 30.89 3.74 -11.01
N GLY A 122 29.59 3.87 -10.80
CA GLY A 122 28.71 2.73 -10.91
C GLY A 122 27.26 3.10 -10.97
N PHE A 123 26.42 2.09 -11.17
CA PHE A 123 24.98 2.22 -11.12
C PHE A 123 24.34 0.95 -10.55
N SER A 124 23.14 1.08 -10.01
CA SER A 124 22.33 -0.06 -9.58
C SER A 124 21.11 -0.24 -10.48
N THR A 125 20.62 -1.47 -10.58
CA THR A 125 19.32 -1.80 -11.16
C THR A 125 18.50 -2.53 -10.11
N PHE A 126 17.22 -2.16 -10.02
CA PHE A 126 16.28 -2.68 -9.02
C PHE A 126 15.28 -3.64 -9.69
N PRO A 127 14.86 -4.71 -8.99
CA PRO A 127 13.80 -5.57 -9.50
C PRO A 127 12.46 -4.83 -9.56
N SER A 128 11.51 -5.37 -10.33
CA SER A 128 10.15 -4.86 -10.44
C SER A 128 9.50 -4.71 -9.06
N GLY A 129 8.75 -3.62 -8.86
CA GLY A 129 8.13 -3.31 -7.57
C GLY A 129 9.09 -2.67 -6.57
N THR A 130 10.31 -2.31 -6.97
CA THR A 130 11.21 -1.50 -6.14
C THR A 130 11.76 -0.30 -6.89
N ARG A 131 12.07 0.76 -6.15
CA ARG A 131 12.67 1.98 -6.67
C ARG A 131 13.58 2.61 -5.62
N ALA A 132 14.67 3.23 -6.05
CA ALA A 132 15.41 4.10 -5.14
C ALA A 132 14.63 5.41 -4.93
N THR A 133 14.59 5.89 -3.70
CA THR A 133 14.01 7.19 -3.33
C THR A 133 15.02 8.22 -2.88
N GLY A 134 16.23 7.77 -2.56
CA GLY A 134 17.33 8.66 -2.23
C GLY A 134 18.62 7.87 -2.04
N GLY A 135 19.72 8.58 -1.87
CA GLY A 135 20.97 7.97 -1.50
C GLY A 135 21.96 9.02 -1.04
N TYR A 136 22.97 8.57 -0.31
CA TYR A 136 24.11 9.39 0.08
C TYR A 136 25.38 8.54 0.05
N GLY A 137 26.50 9.19 -0.24
CA GLY A 137 27.82 8.58 -0.14
C GLY A 137 28.57 9.03 1.12
N THR A 138 29.59 8.27 1.47
CA THR A 138 30.54 8.52 2.56
C THR A 138 31.96 8.32 2.05
N ASP A 139 32.95 8.86 2.76
CA ASP A 139 34.38 8.71 2.42
C ASP A 139 34.74 9.15 0.99
N GLY A 140 34.16 10.28 0.57
CA GLY A 140 34.37 10.85 -0.77
C GLY A 140 33.44 10.29 -1.84
N CYS A 141 32.72 9.18 -1.58
CA CYS A 141 31.65 8.75 -2.48
C CYS A 141 30.52 9.77 -2.54
N THR A 142 29.95 9.91 -3.73
CA THR A 142 28.81 10.77 -4.00
C THR A 142 27.78 10.02 -4.83
N THR A 143 26.52 10.39 -4.67
CA THR A 143 25.38 9.87 -5.43
C THR A 143 24.76 11.02 -6.20
N SER A 144 24.34 10.78 -7.44
CA SER A 144 23.57 11.79 -8.17
C SER A 144 22.09 11.65 -7.78
N ASN A 145 21.53 12.68 -7.16
CA ASN A 145 20.17 12.70 -6.61
C ASN A 145 19.13 12.22 -7.64
N GLY A 146 18.34 11.22 -7.25
CA GLY A 146 17.29 10.65 -8.11
C GLY A 146 17.80 9.69 -9.20
N THR A 147 19.11 9.50 -9.34
CA THR A 147 19.68 8.48 -10.23
C THR A 147 20.30 7.35 -9.41
N LEU A 148 20.33 6.15 -10.00
CA LEU A 148 20.93 4.97 -9.39
C LEU A 148 22.46 4.96 -9.48
N SER A 149 23.07 6.11 -9.83
CA SER A 149 24.47 6.25 -10.15
C SER A 149 25.28 6.83 -9.01
N PHE A 150 26.52 6.36 -8.86
CA PHE A 150 27.45 6.82 -7.83
C PHE A 150 28.86 7.01 -8.39
N SER A 151 29.65 7.83 -7.71
CA SER A 151 31.06 8.09 -8.00
C SER A 151 31.87 8.12 -6.72
N CYS A 152 32.95 7.36 -6.66
CA CYS A 152 33.80 7.15 -5.50
C CYS A 152 35.27 7.41 -5.86
N PRO A 153 35.76 8.66 -5.73
CA PRO A 153 37.19 8.97 -5.75
C PRO A 153 37.86 8.41 -4.49
N LEU A 154 38.64 7.33 -4.63
CA LEU A 154 39.25 6.62 -3.50
C LEU A 154 40.77 6.56 -3.63
N ALA A 155 41.46 6.95 -2.56
CA ALA A 155 42.90 6.72 -2.41
C ALA A 155 43.22 5.21 -2.21
N PRO A 156 44.47 4.78 -2.46
CA PRO A 156 44.89 3.40 -2.25
C PRO A 156 44.50 2.86 -0.86
N GLY A 157 43.92 1.67 -0.83
CA GLY A 157 43.49 0.99 0.40
C GLY A 157 42.23 1.55 1.06
N LYS A 158 41.65 2.66 0.57
CA LYS A 158 40.44 3.26 1.14
C LYS A 158 39.17 2.56 0.67
N ILE A 159 38.17 2.61 1.54
CA ILE A 159 36.81 2.12 1.29
C ILE A 159 35.90 3.34 1.29
N GLY A 160 34.96 3.36 0.36
CA GLY A 160 33.83 4.27 0.43
C GLY A 160 32.51 3.52 0.35
N HIS A 161 31.51 4.06 1.04
CA HIS A 161 30.17 3.49 1.07
C HIS A 161 29.16 4.41 0.40
N VAL A 162 28.22 3.78 -0.29
CA VAL A 162 27.03 4.42 -0.84
C VAL A 162 25.82 3.73 -0.22
N VAL A 163 24.99 4.51 0.46
CA VAL A 163 23.75 4.03 1.07
C VAL A 163 22.59 4.53 0.24
N VAL A 164 21.82 3.61 -0.34
CA VAL A 164 20.63 3.91 -1.15
C VAL A 164 19.39 3.54 -0.35
N THR A 165 18.46 4.49 -0.20
CA THR A 165 17.13 4.22 0.33
C THR A 165 16.26 3.66 -0.77
N VAL A 166 15.64 2.52 -0.50
CA VAL A 166 14.85 1.74 -1.45
C VAL A 166 13.41 1.67 -0.96
N ASP A 167 12.47 2.14 -1.77
CA ASP A 167 11.05 1.90 -1.57
C ASP A 167 10.66 0.59 -2.24
N VAL A 168 9.98 -0.27 -1.47
CA VAL A 168 9.44 -1.55 -1.93
C VAL A 168 7.93 -1.49 -1.93
N ALA A 169 7.34 -1.79 -3.09
CA ALA A 169 5.90 -1.76 -3.29
C ALA A 169 5.19 -2.83 -2.42
N PRO A 170 3.93 -2.59 -2.00
CA PRO A 170 3.18 -3.51 -1.13
C PRO A 170 2.95 -4.93 -1.68
N ASP A 171 3.05 -5.11 -2.99
CA ASP A 171 2.88 -6.39 -3.70
C ASP A 171 4.21 -7.02 -4.15
N ALA A 172 5.33 -6.30 -3.99
CA ALA A 172 6.64 -6.75 -4.43
C ALA A 172 7.12 -8.04 -3.72
N TRP A 173 6.60 -8.36 -2.53
CA TRP A 173 6.90 -9.63 -1.85
C TRP A 173 6.52 -10.88 -2.67
N ARG A 174 5.56 -10.75 -3.61
CA ARG A 174 5.18 -11.84 -4.53
C ARG A 174 6.17 -11.98 -5.68
N LEU A 175 6.96 -10.95 -5.93
CA LEU A 175 7.94 -10.87 -6.99
C LEU A 175 9.27 -11.28 -6.40
N SER A 176 9.64 -12.56 -6.57
CA SER A 176 11.03 -12.95 -6.34
C SER A 176 11.91 -12.18 -7.31
N GLY A 177 12.73 -11.25 -6.81
CA GLY A 177 13.58 -10.41 -7.64
C GLY A 177 14.93 -10.15 -6.98
N ALA A 178 15.98 -10.20 -7.79
CA ALA A 178 17.30 -9.73 -7.43
C ALA A 178 17.60 -8.46 -8.23
N GLY A 179 18.26 -7.50 -7.59
CA GLY A 179 18.85 -6.35 -8.26
C GLY A 179 20.34 -6.56 -8.45
N ASN A 180 20.96 -5.67 -9.23
CA ASN A 180 22.40 -5.72 -9.50
C ASN A 180 23.02 -4.35 -9.23
N ALA A 181 24.20 -4.31 -8.63
CA ALA A 181 25.06 -3.13 -8.64
C ALA A 181 26.26 -3.40 -9.55
N THR A 182 26.53 -2.46 -10.45
CA THR A 182 27.65 -2.49 -11.38
C THR A 182 28.59 -1.35 -11.07
N ALA A 183 29.87 -1.64 -10.93
CA ALA A 183 30.92 -0.64 -10.76
C ALA A 183 31.97 -0.78 -11.86
N VAL A 184 32.46 0.35 -12.34
CA VAL A 184 33.40 0.50 -13.43
C VAL A 184 34.56 1.39 -12.97
N MET A 185 35.75 1.01 -13.39
CA MET A 185 36.97 1.79 -13.26
C MET A 185 37.58 1.87 -14.67
N GLU A 186 38.22 2.98 -14.99
CA GLU A 186 38.79 3.20 -16.32
C GLU A 186 39.77 2.08 -16.71
N ASN A 187 39.62 1.55 -17.93
CA ASN A 187 40.43 0.45 -18.47
C ASN A 187 40.39 -0.85 -17.63
N PHE A 188 39.37 -1.02 -16.79
CA PHE A 188 39.16 -2.21 -15.99
C PHE A 188 37.77 -2.84 -16.29
N PRO A 189 37.65 -4.17 -16.37
CA PRO A 189 36.36 -4.82 -16.59
C PRO A 189 35.33 -4.46 -15.50
N PRO A 190 34.04 -4.29 -15.85
CA PRO A 190 33.01 -3.98 -14.87
C PRO A 190 32.89 -5.10 -13.84
N LYS A 191 32.68 -4.73 -12.57
CA LYS A 191 32.31 -5.67 -11.50
C LYS A 191 30.83 -5.56 -11.24
N VAL A 192 30.15 -6.71 -11.29
CA VAL A 192 28.72 -6.83 -10.97
C VAL A 192 28.55 -7.62 -9.69
N ARG A 193 27.62 -7.17 -8.84
CA ARG A 193 27.19 -7.88 -7.64
C ARG A 193 25.68 -7.85 -7.56
N ASN A 194 25.10 -9.00 -7.25
CA ASN A 194 23.66 -9.13 -7.08
C ASN A 194 23.31 -8.86 -5.62
N PHE A 195 22.12 -8.34 -5.40
CA PHE A 195 21.51 -8.21 -4.08
C PHE A 195 20.06 -8.67 -4.15
N SER A 196 19.54 -9.12 -3.02
CA SER A 196 18.16 -9.55 -2.86
C SER A 196 17.39 -8.60 -1.95
N ILE A 197 16.07 -8.66 -2.05
CA ILE A 197 15.17 -8.04 -1.08
C ILE A 197 14.69 -9.15 -0.16
N THR A 198 15.06 -9.05 1.11
CA THR A 198 14.76 -10.05 2.12
C THR A 198 13.74 -9.52 3.11
N PHE A 199 12.66 -10.28 3.32
CA PHE A 199 11.64 -9.99 4.32
C PHE A 199 11.97 -10.79 5.58
N SER A 200 12.35 -10.10 6.66
CA SER A 200 12.78 -10.75 7.91
C SER A 200 11.63 -11.40 8.67
N THR A 201 10.40 -10.93 8.43
CA THR A 201 9.21 -11.41 9.12
C THR A 201 8.19 -11.96 8.15
N LYS A 202 7.40 -12.93 8.65
CA LYS A 202 6.38 -13.60 7.84
C LYS A 202 5.23 -12.62 7.55
N PRO A 203 4.54 -12.76 6.40
CA PRO A 203 3.37 -11.95 6.11
C PRO A 203 2.32 -12.08 7.23
N PRO A 204 1.62 -10.98 7.57
CA PRO A 204 0.71 -10.93 8.70
C PRO A 204 -0.43 -11.94 8.56
N VAL A 205 -0.98 -12.36 9.70
CA VAL A 205 -2.19 -13.17 9.75
C VAL A 205 -3.38 -12.22 9.59
N PRO A 206 -4.20 -12.40 8.55
CA PRO A 206 -5.38 -11.55 8.37
C PRO A 206 -6.45 -11.93 9.40
N GLY A 207 -7.22 -10.95 9.82
CA GLY A 207 -8.34 -11.14 10.74
C GLY A 207 -9.34 -10.00 10.60
N ILE A 208 -10.61 -10.35 10.48
CA ILE A 208 -11.71 -9.40 10.34
C ILE A 208 -12.89 -9.84 11.22
N GLU A 209 -13.49 -8.88 11.90
CA GLU A 209 -14.75 -9.05 12.61
C GLU A 209 -15.69 -7.92 12.16
N LEU A 210 -16.94 -8.24 11.91
CA LEU A 210 -17.94 -7.31 11.40
C LEU A 210 -19.24 -7.50 12.18
N SER A 211 -19.85 -6.40 12.58
CA SER A 211 -21.20 -6.39 13.16
C SER A 211 -22.02 -5.27 12.56
N ALA A 212 -23.33 -5.51 12.44
CA ALA A 212 -24.30 -4.51 12.01
C ALA A 212 -25.48 -4.53 13.01
N ASP A 213 -25.86 -3.35 13.49
CA ASP A 213 -26.95 -3.25 14.46
C ASP A 213 -28.31 -3.40 13.77
N PRO A 214 -29.30 -4.07 14.39
CA PRO A 214 -30.66 -4.12 13.86
C PRO A 214 -31.30 -2.73 13.91
N LEU A 215 -32.14 -2.41 12.92
CA LEU A 215 -32.88 -1.16 12.86
C LEU A 215 -34.30 -1.36 13.38
N ASN A 216 -34.68 -0.55 14.36
CA ASN A 216 -36.04 -0.47 14.87
C ASN A 216 -36.63 0.88 14.48
N LEU A 217 -37.58 0.87 13.56
CA LEU A 217 -38.26 2.07 13.12
C LEU A 217 -39.37 2.44 14.11
N PRO A 218 -39.55 3.73 14.44
CA PRO A 218 -40.66 4.17 15.27
C PRO A 218 -42.00 4.00 14.54
N ALA A 219 -43.11 4.03 15.28
CA ALA A 219 -44.45 4.10 14.70
C ALA A 219 -44.66 5.40 13.92
N LEU A 220 -45.38 5.33 12.80
CA LEU A 220 -45.74 6.48 11.98
C LEU A 220 -47.26 6.63 11.96
N ALA A 221 -47.72 7.89 11.98
CA ALA A 221 -49.14 8.23 11.85
C ALA A 221 -49.62 8.22 10.39
N THR A 222 -48.71 8.39 9.43
CA THR A 222 -49.01 8.45 7.99
C THR A 222 -47.96 7.69 7.17
N PRO A 223 -48.33 7.10 6.01
CA PRO A 223 -47.39 6.41 5.13
C PRO A 223 -46.46 7.43 4.44
N GLN A 224 -45.23 7.54 4.91
CA GLN A 224 -44.23 8.47 4.36
C GLN A 224 -42.87 7.79 4.28
N ALA A 225 -42.01 8.27 3.38
CA ALA A 225 -40.62 7.85 3.36
C ALA A 225 -39.94 8.23 4.68
N GLN A 226 -39.12 7.35 5.21
CA GLN A 226 -38.47 7.54 6.50
C GLN A 226 -36.96 7.37 6.39
N THR A 227 -36.23 8.16 7.16
CA THR A 227 -34.79 7.98 7.33
C THR A 227 -34.47 7.21 8.61
N ALA A 228 -33.48 6.32 8.53
CA ALA A 228 -32.95 5.57 9.65
C ALA A 228 -31.42 5.49 9.57
N THR A 229 -30.75 5.19 10.68
CA THR A 229 -29.29 5.04 10.70
C THR A 229 -28.92 3.58 10.94
N LEU A 230 -28.14 3.01 10.02
CA LEU A 230 -27.51 1.69 10.17
C LEU A 230 -26.10 1.88 10.74
N GLN A 231 -25.87 1.31 11.92
CA GLN A 231 -24.56 1.27 12.57
C GLN A 231 -23.83 0.00 12.16
N VAL A 232 -22.62 0.16 11.63
CA VAL A 232 -21.72 -0.93 11.24
C VAL A 232 -20.41 -0.77 12.00
N ARG A 233 -19.89 -1.87 12.55
CA ARG A 233 -18.56 -1.90 13.16
C ARG A 233 -17.71 -2.93 12.45
N LEU A 234 -16.57 -2.49 11.92
CA LEU A 234 -15.56 -3.35 11.31
C LEU A 234 -14.31 -3.29 12.17
N ARG A 235 -13.81 -4.46 12.59
CA ARG A 235 -12.60 -4.58 13.40
C ARG A 235 -11.54 -5.39 12.67
N ASN A 236 -10.33 -4.85 12.65
CA ASN A 236 -9.15 -5.57 12.21
C ASN A 236 -8.62 -6.41 13.39
N THR A 237 -8.86 -7.72 13.35
CA THR A 237 -8.36 -8.68 14.35
C THR A 237 -7.02 -9.30 13.93
N GLY A 238 -6.48 -8.91 12.76
CA GLY A 238 -5.18 -9.32 12.27
C GLY A 238 -4.01 -8.64 12.97
N SER A 239 -2.79 -9.03 12.57
CA SER A 239 -1.54 -8.57 13.19
C SER A 239 -0.91 -7.33 12.54
N ALA A 240 -1.46 -6.83 11.43
CA ALA A 240 -0.96 -5.64 10.73
C ALA A 240 -2.10 -4.73 10.28
N LYS A 241 -1.77 -3.47 9.98
CA LYS A 241 -2.72 -2.56 9.35
C LYS A 241 -3.20 -3.11 8.01
N ALA A 242 -4.44 -2.80 7.65
CA ALA A 242 -5.03 -3.26 6.40
C ALA A 242 -5.93 -2.17 5.81
N ALA A 243 -5.96 -2.06 4.49
CA ALA A 243 -6.92 -1.19 3.82
C ALA A 243 -8.33 -1.79 3.99
N GLY A 244 -9.24 -1.03 4.58
CA GLY A 244 -10.60 -1.45 4.90
C GLY A 244 -11.65 -0.88 3.98
N ALA A 245 -12.70 -1.66 3.75
CA ALA A 245 -13.90 -1.22 3.06
C ALA A 245 -15.13 -1.87 3.68
N VAL A 246 -16.27 -1.17 3.62
CA VAL A 246 -17.58 -1.67 4.00
C VAL A 246 -18.51 -1.48 2.81
N GLU A 247 -19.26 -2.51 2.49
CA GLU A 247 -20.27 -2.48 1.45
C GLU A 247 -21.63 -2.82 2.04
N VAL A 248 -22.60 -1.95 1.81
CA VAL A 248 -23.98 -2.10 2.28
C VAL A 248 -24.83 -2.60 1.13
N VAL A 249 -25.53 -3.71 1.35
CA VAL A 249 -26.50 -4.31 0.44
C VAL A 249 -27.89 -4.05 1.00
N THR A 250 -28.64 -3.16 0.36
CA THR A 250 -29.98 -2.77 0.82
C THR A 250 -31.07 -3.68 0.21
N PRO A 251 -32.17 -3.93 0.93
CA PRO A 251 -33.35 -4.57 0.34
C PRO A 251 -34.08 -3.63 -0.62
N PRO A 252 -34.99 -4.14 -1.46
CA PRO A 252 -35.83 -3.32 -2.33
C PRO A 252 -36.55 -2.20 -1.58
N GLY A 253 -36.58 -1.00 -2.18
CA GLY A 253 -37.20 0.20 -1.60
C GLY A 253 -36.46 0.80 -0.40
N VAL A 254 -35.22 0.37 -0.15
CA VAL A 254 -34.29 1.00 0.79
C VAL A 254 -33.05 1.48 0.05
N ASP A 255 -32.69 2.75 0.23
CA ASP A 255 -31.53 3.39 -0.42
C ASP A 255 -30.56 3.98 0.63
N VAL A 256 -29.26 3.95 0.35
CA VAL A 256 -28.27 4.68 1.16
C VAL A 256 -28.26 6.15 0.73
N VAL A 257 -28.69 7.03 1.63
CA VAL A 257 -28.79 8.49 1.37
C VAL A 257 -27.70 9.31 2.06
N SER A 258 -27.01 8.74 3.05
CA SER A 258 -25.82 9.37 3.64
C SER A 258 -24.76 8.35 4.03
N PHE A 259 -23.51 8.74 3.83
CA PHE A 259 -22.33 7.94 4.16
C PHE A 259 -21.63 8.55 5.38
N PRO A 260 -20.97 7.74 6.20
CA PRO A 260 -20.25 8.23 7.37
C PRO A 260 -19.05 9.10 6.98
N SER A 261 -18.60 9.97 7.89
CA SER A 261 -17.43 10.83 7.68
C SER A 261 -16.12 10.05 7.56
N VAL A 262 -16.04 8.84 8.12
CA VAL A 262 -14.89 7.94 7.99
C VAL A 262 -14.74 7.40 6.55
N CYS A 263 -15.75 7.59 5.70
CA CYS A 263 -15.74 7.14 4.32
C CYS A 263 -14.86 8.04 3.44
N LYS A 264 -13.68 7.55 3.06
CA LYS A 264 -12.73 8.31 2.21
C LYS A 264 -13.19 8.35 0.76
N VAL A 265 -13.71 7.24 0.25
CA VAL A 265 -14.19 7.12 -1.13
C VAL A 265 -15.52 6.37 -1.12
N ARG A 266 -16.49 6.92 -1.85
CA ARG A 266 -17.84 6.36 -2.01
C ARG A 266 -17.97 5.81 -3.42
N LYS A 267 -18.50 4.61 -3.58
CA LYS A 267 -18.73 3.97 -4.88
C LYS A 267 -20.08 3.26 -4.86
N ARG A 268 -21.00 3.67 -5.72
CA ARG A 268 -22.21 2.89 -5.98
C ARG A 268 -21.87 1.78 -6.96
N LEU A 269 -22.02 0.53 -6.55
CA LEU A 269 -21.69 -0.66 -7.36
C LEU A 269 -22.91 -1.12 -8.17
N THR A 270 -24.09 -1.14 -7.54
CA THR A 270 -25.39 -1.42 -8.18
C THR A 270 -26.48 -0.53 -7.56
N ALA A 271 -27.73 -0.72 -7.97
CA ALA A 271 -28.86 -0.02 -7.34
C ALA A 271 -28.94 -0.33 -5.83
N GLU A 272 -28.69 -1.57 -5.42
CA GLU A 272 -28.80 -2.00 -4.03
C GLU A 272 -27.44 -2.10 -3.30
N ARG A 273 -26.32 -1.80 -3.96
CA ARG A 273 -24.97 -2.00 -3.40
C ARG A 273 -24.18 -0.70 -3.40
N ASP A 274 -23.86 -0.24 -2.20
CA ASP A 274 -23.06 0.95 -1.96
C ASP A 274 -21.79 0.59 -1.16
N ARG A 275 -20.63 0.96 -1.69
CA ARG A 275 -19.32 0.70 -1.09
C ARG A 275 -18.68 1.98 -0.53
N CYS A 276 -18.13 1.83 0.66
CA CYS A 276 -17.41 2.84 1.39
C CYS A 276 -15.98 2.37 1.69
N GLU A 277 -14.97 3.02 1.11
CA GLU A 277 -13.57 2.75 1.43
C GLU A 277 -13.19 3.51 2.73
N LEU A 278 -12.80 2.77 3.77
CA LEU A 278 -12.41 3.32 5.07
C LEU A 278 -10.95 3.80 5.09
N GLY A 279 -10.11 3.28 4.20
CA GLY A 279 -8.65 3.47 4.21
C GLY A 279 -7.98 2.54 5.22
N ASP A 280 -6.82 2.92 5.77
CA ASP A 280 -6.06 2.06 6.67
C ASP A 280 -6.77 1.85 8.03
N VAL A 281 -6.99 0.60 8.38
CA VAL A 281 -7.49 0.14 9.69
C VAL A 281 -6.34 -0.53 10.43
N ALA A 282 -5.87 0.07 11.52
CA ALA A 282 -4.78 -0.46 12.33
C ALA A 282 -5.14 -1.81 12.99
N ALA A 283 -4.13 -2.66 13.21
CA ALA A 283 -4.30 -3.93 13.89
C ALA A 283 -4.94 -3.76 15.29
N GLY A 284 -5.88 -4.64 15.62
CA GLY A 284 -6.61 -4.63 16.91
C GLY A 284 -7.64 -3.52 17.06
N ARG A 285 -7.78 -2.61 16.10
CA ARG A 285 -8.71 -1.47 16.14
C ARG A 285 -10.01 -1.75 15.41
N ASP A 286 -11.07 -1.10 15.88
CA ASP A 286 -12.39 -1.04 15.26
C ASP A 286 -12.64 0.33 14.61
N VAL A 287 -13.45 0.31 13.55
CA VAL A 287 -13.99 1.50 12.88
C VAL A 287 -15.50 1.37 12.89
N SER A 288 -16.17 2.37 13.46
CA SER A 288 -17.63 2.48 13.46
C SER A 288 -18.09 3.40 12.33
N ALA A 289 -19.10 2.96 11.59
CA ALA A 289 -19.61 3.60 10.40
C ALA A 289 -21.15 3.71 10.47
N SER A 290 -21.65 4.94 10.46
CA SER A 290 -23.09 5.26 10.47
C SER A 290 -23.57 5.56 9.04
N PHE A 291 -24.40 4.70 8.48
CA PHE A 291 -25.03 4.92 7.16
C PHE A 291 -26.45 5.42 7.34
N GLY A 292 -26.81 6.51 6.66
CA GLY A 292 -28.22 6.94 6.60
C GLY A 292 -28.94 6.19 5.48
N LEU A 293 -30.03 5.53 5.85
CA LEU A 293 -30.91 4.82 4.95
C LEU A 293 -32.19 5.62 4.75
N SER A 294 -32.72 5.65 3.54
CA SER A 294 -34.08 6.09 3.21
C SER A 294 -34.92 4.85 2.91
N ILE A 295 -36.07 4.74 3.55
CA ILE A 295 -36.97 3.60 3.46
C ILE A 295 -38.27 4.12 2.85
N SER A 296 -38.66 3.58 1.69
CA SER A 296 -39.88 3.97 1.00
C SER A 296 -41.12 3.54 1.79
N ALA A 297 -42.27 4.17 1.50
CA ALA A 297 -43.55 3.77 2.09
C ALA A 297 -43.92 2.31 1.73
N SER A 298 -43.62 1.87 0.50
CA SER A 298 -43.87 0.49 0.07
C SER A 298 -42.98 -0.52 0.80
N ALA A 299 -41.68 -0.23 0.96
CA ALA A 299 -40.77 -1.10 1.72
C ALA A 299 -41.19 -1.18 3.18
N ARG A 300 -41.71 -0.10 3.75
CA ARG A 300 -42.21 -0.09 5.13
C ARG A 300 -43.46 -0.96 5.32
N ALA A 301 -44.34 -1.06 4.32
CA ALA A 301 -45.50 -1.95 4.36
C ALA A 301 -45.08 -3.45 4.35
N GLU A 302 -43.89 -3.75 3.83
CA GLU A 302 -43.33 -5.10 3.73
C GLU A 302 -42.44 -5.50 4.94
N LEU A 303 -42.45 -4.74 6.04
CA LEU A 303 -41.65 -5.08 7.21
C LEU A 303 -42.03 -6.46 7.80
N PRO A 304 -41.05 -7.25 8.28
CA PRO A 304 -39.63 -6.92 8.42
C PRO A 304 -38.81 -7.10 7.13
N LEU A 305 -37.85 -6.22 6.89
CA LEU A 305 -36.90 -6.30 5.78
C LEU A 305 -35.54 -6.83 6.25
N ALA A 306 -34.80 -7.50 5.37
CA ALA A 306 -33.46 -8.00 5.63
C ALA A 306 -32.45 -7.42 4.62
N GLY A 307 -31.33 -6.93 5.11
CA GLY A 307 -30.19 -6.50 4.30
C GLY A 307 -28.89 -7.15 4.77
N ALA A 308 -27.80 -6.85 4.09
CA ALA A 308 -26.49 -7.38 4.44
C ALA A 308 -25.41 -6.30 4.37
N VAL A 309 -24.36 -6.50 5.14
CA VAL A 309 -23.14 -5.69 5.09
C VAL A 309 -21.96 -6.62 4.86
N HIS A 310 -21.12 -6.30 3.89
CA HIS A 310 -19.87 -6.98 3.61
C HIS A 310 -18.71 -6.10 4.09
N GLY A 311 -17.80 -6.70 4.85
CA GLY A 311 -16.60 -6.05 5.34
C GLY A 311 -15.38 -6.63 4.64
N TYR A 312 -14.46 -5.78 4.21
CA TYR A 312 -13.22 -6.16 3.54
C TYR A 312 -12.02 -5.58 4.29
N LEU A 313 -10.98 -6.40 4.47
CA LEU A 313 -9.66 -5.95 4.92
C LEU A 313 -8.58 -6.53 4.00
N ALA A 314 -7.77 -5.66 3.42
CA ALA A 314 -6.64 -6.03 2.56
C ALA A 314 -5.32 -5.66 3.24
N PRO A 315 -4.71 -6.58 4.04
CA PRO A 315 -3.38 -6.37 4.57
C PRO A 315 -2.32 -6.49 3.47
N ILE A 316 -1.24 -5.71 3.61
CA ILE A 316 -0.06 -5.87 2.77
C ILE A 316 0.46 -7.30 2.95
N GLY A 317 0.87 -7.95 1.85
CA GLY A 317 1.33 -9.33 1.95
C GLY A 317 0.28 -10.41 1.73
N ARG A 318 -1.00 -10.07 1.56
CA ARG A 318 -2.09 -11.05 1.48
C ARG A 318 -3.20 -10.58 0.56
N ASP A 319 -4.05 -11.54 0.18
CA ASP A 319 -5.32 -11.20 -0.45
C ASP A 319 -6.29 -10.61 0.58
N ALA A 320 -7.28 -9.86 0.09
CA ALA A 320 -8.30 -9.30 0.95
C ALA A 320 -9.10 -10.42 1.63
N VAL A 321 -9.34 -10.26 2.93
CA VAL A 321 -10.30 -11.07 3.67
C VAL A 321 -11.65 -10.38 3.72
N GLU A 322 -12.70 -11.17 3.56
CA GLU A 322 -14.08 -10.72 3.54
C GLU A 322 -14.87 -11.41 4.65
N THR A 323 -15.81 -10.69 5.25
CA THR A 323 -16.84 -11.25 6.11
C THR A 323 -18.17 -10.55 5.86
N ARG A 324 -19.26 -11.16 6.32
CA ARG A 324 -20.62 -10.66 6.13
C ARG A 324 -21.36 -10.64 7.46
N ALA A 325 -22.14 -9.58 7.66
CA ALA A 325 -23.11 -9.46 8.74
C ALA A 325 -24.48 -9.10 8.15
N ASP A 326 -25.52 -9.83 8.54
CA ASP A 326 -26.89 -9.52 8.14
C ASP A 326 -27.51 -8.54 9.15
N TYR A 327 -28.39 -7.66 8.67
CA TYR A 327 -29.17 -6.77 9.54
C TYR A 327 -30.65 -6.85 9.19
N LYS A 328 -31.48 -6.59 10.20
CA LYS A 328 -32.94 -6.61 10.09
C LYS A 328 -33.49 -5.22 10.32
N ILE A 329 -34.39 -4.78 9.45
CA ILE A 329 -35.21 -3.58 9.67
C ILE A 329 -36.58 -4.07 10.16
N SER A 330 -36.98 -3.61 11.34
CA SER A 330 -38.28 -3.93 11.94
C SER A 330 -38.96 -2.68 12.45
N GLY A 331 -40.27 -2.73 12.62
CA GLY A 331 -41.07 -1.62 13.10
C GLY A 331 -42.51 -2.07 13.37
N PRO A 332 -43.27 -1.29 14.15
CA PRO A 332 -44.68 -1.57 14.35
C PRO A 332 -45.47 -1.36 13.04
N PRO A 333 -46.59 -2.09 12.85
CA PRO A 333 -47.47 -1.91 11.71
C PRO A 333 -47.97 -0.46 11.64
N VAL A 334 -48.25 0.03 10.43
CA VAL A 334 -48.77 1.38 10.22
C VAL A 334 -50.21 1.44 10.76
N ALA A 335 -50.50 2.40 11.64
CA ALA A 335 -51.84 2.56 12.20
C ALA A 335 -52.80 3.04 11.11
N GLY A 336 -53.90 2.32 10.90
CA GLY A 336 -54.98 2.72 9.97
C GLY A 336 -55.18 1.79 8.77
N GLU A 337 -54.24 0.89 8.48
CA GLU A 337 -54.53 -0.27 7.61
C GLU A 337 -55.27 -1.30 8.44
N THR A 338 -56.57 -1.09 8.59
CA THR A 338 -57.47 -2.19 8.95
C THR A 338 -57.38 -3.16 7.78
N PRO A 339 -56.93 -4.41 7.96
CA PRO A 339 -56.97 -5.38 6.87
C PRO A 339 -58.40 -5.39 6.36
N LEU A 340 -58.60 -4.99 5.10
CA LEU A 340 -59.90 -5.16 4.48
C LEU A 340 -60.28 -6.62 4.71
N PRO A 341 -61.48 -6.92 5.22
CA PRO A 341 -61.89 -8.29 5.46
C PRO A 341 -61.68 -9.05 4.15
N THR A 342 -60.71 -9.97 4.16
CA THR A 342 -60.53 -10.91 3.07
C THR A 342 -61.89 -11.56 2.88
N GLU A 343 -62.55 -11.29 1.75
CA GLU A 343 -63.80 -11.96 1.41
C GLU A 343 -63.56 -13.45 1.61
N ALA A 344 -64.33 -14.04 2.52
CA ALA A 344 -64.24 -15.45 2.83
C ALA A 344 -64.32 -16.23 1.50
N PRO A 345 -63.44 -17.21 1.25
CA PRO A 345 -63.52 -18.00 0.03
C PRO A 345 -64.95 -18.54 -0.08
N ALA A 346 -65.59 -18.29 -1.24
CA ALA A 346 -66.92 -18.77 -1.54
C ALA A 346 -66.98 -20.25 -1.18
N SER A 347 -67.84 -20.59 -0.21
CA SER A 347 -68.01 -21.96 0.26
C SER A 347 -68.30 -22.85 -0.94
N PRO A 348 -67.55 -23.95 -1.17
CA PRO A 348 -67.94 -24.90 -2.19
C PRO A 348 -69.26 -25.53 -1.74
N SER A 349 -70.33 -25.24 -2.49
CA SER A 349 -71.61 -25.90 -2.35
C SER A 349 -71.41 -27.41 -2.29
N ALA A 350 -71.91 -28.00 -1.21
CA ALA A 350 -71.92 -29.43 -0.98
C ALA A 350 -72.59 -30.17 -2.15
N VAL A 351 -71.82 -31.05 -2.80
CA VAL A 351 -72.40 -32.18 -3.54
C VAL A 351 -72.27 -33.39 -2.64
N ALA A 352 -73.40 -33.78 -2.06
CA ALA A 352 -73.56 -35.03 -1.36
C ALA A 352 -73.48 -36.18 -2.37
N VAL A 353 -72.51 -37.08 -2.21
CA VAL A 353 -72.62 -38.46 -2.69
C VAL A 353 -72.30 -39.38 -1.52
N ALA A 354 -73.32 -40.14 -1.16
CA ALA A 354 -73.31 -41.14 -0.10
C ALA A 354 -72.69 -42.45 -0.58
N ALA A 355 -72.29 -43.25 0.41
CA ALA A 355 -72.36 -44.71 0.50
C ALA A 355 -71.02 -45.46 0.65
N GLY A 356 -70.92 -46.15 1.81
CA GLY A 356 -70.23 -47.42 2.06
C GLY A 356 -68.70 -47.34 2.06
N THR A 357 -67.95 -48.05 2.89
CA THR A 357 -68.25 -49.19 3.75
C THR A 357 -67.00 -49.38 4.62
N GLU A 358 -67.20 -49.51 5.92
CA GLU A 358 -66.71 -50.59 6.78
C GLU A 358 -65.25 -51.14 6.68
N VAL A 359 -64.67 -51.34 7.88
CA VAL A 359 -63.82 -52.49 8.31
C VAL A 359 -62.32 -52.24 8.62
N ALA A 360 -62.01 -52.59 9.89
CA ALA A 360 -60.78 -53.16 10.46
C ALA A 360 -59.51 -52.32 10.71
N LYS A 361 -59.41 -51.88 11.97
CA LYS A 361 -58.40 -52.30 12.97
C LYS A 361 -57.24 -53.19 12.46
N ARG A 362 -56.00 -52.67 12.48
CA ARG A 362 -54.80 -53.42 12.95
C ARG A 362 -53.63 -52.48 13.28
N ARG A 363 -53.04 -52.73 14.46
CA ARG A 363 -51.74 -52.22 14.95
C ARG A 363 -50.68 -53.32 14.69
N PRO A 364 -49.41 -53.12 15.06
CA PRO A 364 -48.24 -52.79 14.24
C PRO A 364 -47.31 -53.99 13.97
N THR A 365 -46.38 -53.90 13.01
CA THR A 365 -45.12 -54.69 13.01
C THR A 365 -44.06 -54.06 12.11
N SER A 366 -42.84 -54.03 12.63
CA SER A 366 -41.56 -53.71 11.99
C SER A 366 -41.32 -54.46 10.68
N GLY A 367 -40.51 -53.89 9.78
CA GLY A 367 -39.95 -54.65 8.66
C GLY A 367 -39.19 -53.79 7.65
N LEU A 368 -37.88 -54.00 7.58
CA LEU A 368 -36.94 -53.44 6.61
C LEU A 368 -37.33 -53.79 5.16
N THR A 369 -37.28 -52.82 4.25
CA THR A 369 -36.82 -53.03 2.87
C THR A 369 -36.29 -51.72 2.29
N SER A 370 -35.01 -51.76 1.94
CA SER A 370 -34.21 -50.70 1.35
C SER A 370 -34.53 -50.63 -0.15
N ASP A 371 -35.13 -49.52 -0.61
CA ASP A 371 -35.19 -49.20 -2.04
C ASP A 371 -33.93 -48.41 -2.45
N PRO A 372 -33.15 -48.88 -3.44
CA PRO A 372 -32.01 -48.14 -3.95
C PRO A 372 -32.52 -47.00 -4.86
N LEU A 373 -32.54 -45.78 -4.33
CA LEU A 373 -32.70 -44.57 -5.13
C LEU A 373 -31.50 -44.45 -6.09
N SER A 374 -31.80 -44.63 -7.38
CA SER A 374 -30.92 -44.42 -8.52
C SER A 374 -30.19 -43.07 -8.46
N SER A 375 -28.90 -43.11 -8.13
CA SER A 375 -27.98 -41.97 -8.02
C SER A 375 -27.32 -41.59 -9.37
N GLY A 376 -27.99 -41.88 -10.49
CA GLY A 376 -27.45 -41.78 -11.84
C GLY A 376 -27.03 -40.39 -12.36
N PRO A 377 -27.70 -39.26 -12.02
CA PRO A 377 -27.39 -38.00 -12.72
C PRO A 377 -26.27 -37.15 -12.09
N LEU A 378 -25.78 -37.46 -10.88
CA LEU A 378 -24.86 -36.56 -10.16
C LEU A 378 -23.38 -36.77 -10.51
N VAL A 379 -22.99 -38.02 -10.84
CA VAL A 379 -21.60 -38.34 -11.22
C VAL A 379 -21.27 -37.89 -12.65
N GLY A 380 -22.25 -37.91 -13.56
CA GLY A 380 -22.06 -37.44 -14.95
C GLY A 380 -21.78 -35.94 -15.05
N GLY A 381 -22.43 -35.12 -14.20
CA GLY A 381 -22.23 -33.67 -14.20
C GLY A 381 -20.82 -33.26 -13.78
N ILE A 382 -20.22 -33.97 -12.80
CA ILE A 382 -18.87 -33.66 -12.30
C ILE A 382 -17.82 -33.97 -13.37
N ILE A 383 -17.94 -35.11 -14.07
CA ILE A 383 -17.00 -35.49 -15.14
C ILE A 383 -17.08 -34.51 -16.31
N GLY A 384 -18.29 -34.08 -16.69
CA GLY A 384 -18.48 -33.07 -17.73
C GLY A 384 -17.88 -31.71 -17.38
N LEU A 385 -18.01 -31.27 -16.12
CA LEU A 385 -17.47 -29.99 -15.67
C LEU A 385 -15.94 -29.99 -15.62
N VAL A 386 -15.32 -31.09 -15.17
CA VAL A 386 -13.84 -31.24 -15.19
C VAL A 386 -13.30 -31.22 -16.62
N ALA A 387 -13.96 -31.90 -17.56
CA ALA A 387 -13.56 -31.89 -18.97
C ALA A 387 -13.66 -30.49 -19.60
N LEU A 388 -14.72 -29.74 -19.30
CA LEU A 388 -14.91 -28.37 -19.81
C LEU A 388 -13.85 -27.40 -19.27
N VAL A 389 -13.54 -27.46 -17.97
CA VAL A 389 -12.48 -26.64 -17.36
C VAL A 389 -11.11 -27.00 -17.96
N GLY A 390 -10.82 -28.29 -18.11
CA GLY A 390 -9.58 -28.76 -18.75
C GLY A 390 -9.43 -28.23 -20.18
N PHE A 391 -10.51 -28.25 -20.96
CA PHE A 391 -10.51 -27.72 -22.33
C PHE A 391 -10.23 -26.21 -22.37
N LEU A 392 -10.84 -25.42 -21.48
CA LEU A 392 -10.62 -23.96 -21.40
C LEU A 392 -9.17 -23.61 -21.00
N VAL A 393 -8.56 -24.38 -20.10
CA VAL A 393 -7.16 -24.20 -19.69
C VAL A 393 -6.21 -24.47 -20.87
N VAL A 394 -6.41 -25.58 -21.59
CA VAL A 394 -5.59 -25.92 -22.77
C VAL A 394 -5.76 -24.88 -23.87
N PHE A 395 -6.97 -24.39 -24.10
CA PHE A 395 -7.24 -23.37 -25.11
C PHE A 395 -6.59 -22.03 -24.78
N SER A 396 -6.60 -21.60 -23.51
CA SER A 396 -5.88 -20.41 -23.04
C SER A 396 -4.37 -20.53 -23.17
N LEU A 397 -3.80 -21.70 -22.82
CA LEU A 397 -2.36 -21.95 -22.96
C LEU A 397 -1.93 -21.93 -24.43
N ARG A 398 -2.73 -22.51 -25.34
CA ARG A 398 -2.43 -22.54 -26.77
C ARG A 398 -2.52 -21.15 -27.41
N ARG A 399 -3.43 -20.30 -26.93
CA ARG A 399 -3.52 -18.90 -27.37
C ARG A 399 -2.27 -18.10 -26.96
N ARG A 400 -1.84 -18.21 -25.70
CA ARG A 400 -0.62 -17.54 -25.21
C ARG A 400 0.65 -17.95 -25.95
N LEU A 401 0.75 -19.20 -26.39
CA LEU A 401 1.92 -19.67 -27.14
C LEU A 401 1.95 -19.16 -28.59
N ARG A 402 0.80 -18.82 -29.20
CA ARG A 402 0.78 -18.21 -30.53
C ARG A 402 1.18 -16.75 -30.52
N ASP A 403 0.76 -16.01 -29.51
CA ASP A 403 1.00 -14.56 -29.40
C ASP A 403 2.47 -14.22 -29.05
N GLY A 404 3.29 -15.20 -28.66
CA GLY A 404 4.71 -15.01 -28.32
C GLY A 404 5.71 -15.06 -29.48
N SER A 405 5.24 -15.17 -30.75
CA SER A 405 6.13 -15.46 -31.90
C SER A 405 6.48 -14.25 -32.77
N GLU A 406 5.88 -13.08 -32.55
CA GLU A 406 6.19 -11.86 -33.30
C GLU A 406 7.03 -10.91 -32.43
N MET A 407 8.35 -11.14 -32.40
CA MET A 407 9.30 -10.08 -32.06
C MET A 407 9.58 -9.26 -33.32
N PRO A 408 9.37 -7.93 -33.32
CA PRO A 408 9.80 -7.08 -34.41
C PRO A 408 11.34 -7.04 -34.44
N VAL A 409 11.92 -7.69 -35.44
CA VAL A 409 13.31 -7.49 -35.83
C VAL A 409 13.41 -6.06 -36.36
N ALA A 410 13.93 -5.15 -35.54
CA ALA A 410 14.30 -3.81 -35.96
C ALA A 410 15.43 -3.94 -36.99
N ALA A 411 15.06 -3.74 -38.26
CA ALA A 411 16.01 -3.64 -39.36
C ALA A 411 16.90 -2.42 -39.15
N ALA A 412 18.18 -2.68 -38.95
CA ALA A 412 19.24 -1.70 -39.17
C ALA A 412 19.26 -1.39 -40.68
N ALA A 413 19.02 -0.13 -41.04
CA ALA A 413 19.26 0.39 -42.38
C ALA A 413 20.28 1.51 -42.27
N GLU A 414 21.41 1.27 -42.92
CA GLU A 414 22.52 2.18 -43.19
C GLU A 414 22.05 3.51 -43.78
N ALA A 415 22.67 4.60 -43.33
CA ALA A 415 22.54 5.92 -43.93
C ALA A 415 23.66 6.12 -44.97
N PRO A 416 23.35 6.52 -46.21
CA PRO A 416 24.28 7.22 -47.07
C PRO A 416 24.06 8.73 -46.99
N VAL A 417 25.20 9.42 -46.92
CA VAL A 417 25.39 10.87 -47.06
C VAL A 417 24.73 11.38 -48.34
N GLY A 418 23.91 12.42 -48.22
CA GLY A 418 23.36 13.16 -49.35
C GLY A 418 22.75 14.48 -48.89
N ILE A 419 23.45 15.57 -49.18
CA ILE A 419 22.95 16.95 -49.07
C ILE A 419 21.87 17.16 -50.15
N PRO A 420 20.71 17.79 -49.81
CA PRO A 420 20.14 18.71 -50.79
C PRO A 420 19.60 20.02 -50.21
N GLU A 421 19.77 21.03 -51.05
CA GLU A 421 19.17 22.36 -51.17
C GLU A 421 17.69 22.52 -50.71
N PRO A 422 17.30 23.74 -50.30
CA PRO A 422 15.92 24.04 -49.90
C PRO A 422 15.03 24.29 -51.13
N ARG A 423 14.05 23.41 -51.36
CA ARG A 423 12.95 23.67 -52.30
C ARG A 423 11.67 24.09 -51.57
N ARG A 424 11.28 25.31 -51.92
CA ARG A 424 10.01 25.99 -51.69
C ARG A 424 8.88 25.29 -52.46
N SER A 425 7.82 24.86 -51.78
CA SER A 425 6.45 24.59 -52.27
C SER A 425 5.61 24.40 -50.99
N ASP A 426 4.74 25.34 -50.59
CA ASP A 426 3.32 25.40 -51.01
C ASP A 426 2.70 24.01 -51.12
N GLU A 427 1.92 23.58 -50.12
CA GLU A 427 0.50 23.20 -50.27
C GLU A 427 -0.15 22.74 -48.94
N ASN A 428 -1.32 23.30 -48.66
CA ASN A 428 -2.47 22.76 -47.91
C ASN A 428 -2.25 21.98 -46.59
N LEU A 429 -2.49 22.67 -45.48
CA LEU A 429 -2.94 22.07 -44.21
C LEU A 429 -4.40 22.45 -43.92
N PRO A 430 -5.27 21.49 -43.53
CA PRO A 430 -6.65 21.77 -43.16
C PRO A 430 -6.76 22.50 -41.82
N ALA A 431 -7.75 23.38 -41.75
CA ALA A 431 -8.02 24.31 -40.67
C ALA A 431 -8.14 23.64 -39.29
N LEU A 432 -7.32 24.10 -38.35
CA LEU A 432 -7.53 23.92 -36.92
C LEU A 432 -8.64 24.85 -36.42
N PRO A 433 -9.49 24.42 -35.46
CA PRO A 433 -10.48 25.28 -34.86
C PRO A 433 -9.80 26.41 -34.07
N GLN A 434 -10.19 27.65 -34.39
CA GLN A 434 -9.74 28.87 -33.73
C GLN A 434 -10.00 28.81 -32.22
N ARG A 435 -8.93 28.86 -31.42
CA ARG A 435 -9.01 29.22 -30.00
C ARG A 435 -9.31 30.71 -29.89
N SER A 436 -10.42 31.02 -29.23
CA SER A 436 -10.81 32.37 -28.87
C SER A 436 -9.74 33.06 -28.00
N PRO A 437 -9.53 34.38 -28.16
CA PRO A 437 -8.60 35.14 -27.34
C PRO A 437 -9.12 35.27 -25.91
N ILE A 438 -8.25 34.97 -24.95
CA ILE A 438 -8.46 35.19 -23.52
C ILE A 438 -8.45 36.71 -23.26
N PRO A 439 -9.53 37.31 -22.73
CA PRO A 439 -9.51 38.70 -22.32
C PRO A 439 -8.58 38.88 -21.11
N ARG A 440 -7.50 39.63 -21.30
CA ARG A 440 -6.70 40.21 -20.21
C ARG A 440 -7.46 41.41 -19.64
N SER A 441 -8.08 41.25 -18.48
CA SER A 441 -8.28 42.30 -17.47
C SER A 441 -9.18 41.80 -16.35
N LEU A 442 -8.57 41.21 -15.31
CA LEU A 442 -9.17 41.18 -13.99
C LEU A 442 -8.16 41.76 -13.00
N THR A 443 -8.38 43.04 -12.74
CA THR A 443 -7.81 43.82 -11.66
C THR A 443 -8.13 43.12 -10.33
N LEU A 444 -7.11 42.73 -9.59
CA LEU A 444 -7.22 42.21 -8.22
C LEU A 444 -7.88 43.27 -7.32
N PRO A 445 -8.92 42.92 -6.55
CA PRO A 445 -9.41 43.80 -5.49
C PRO A 445 -8.39 43.85 -4.35
N ARG A 446 -8.04 45.08 -4.00
CA ARG A 446 -7.18 45.48 -2.88
C ARG A 446 -7.83 44.99 -1.56
N LEU A 447 -7.12 44.16 -0.80
CA LEU A 447 -7.51 43.82 0.57
C LEU A 447 -7.52 45.09 1.44
N PRO A 448 -8.52 45.29 2.31
CA PRO A 448 -8.49 46.35 3.30
C PRO A 448 -7.55 45.97 4.46
N ASP A 449 -6.60 46.85 4.74
CA ASP A 449 -5.84 46.86 5.99
C ASP A 449 -6.80 47.17 7.15
N GLY A 450 -7.07 46.17 7.97
CA GLY A 450 -7.85 46.28 9.20
C GLY A 450 -6.98 45.91 10.43
N PRO A 451 -7.08 46.66 11.54
CA PRO A 451 -6.19 46.49 12.69
C PRO A 451 -6.48 45.21 13.47
N VAL A 452 -5.40 44.54 13.87
CA VAL A 452 -5.39 43.38 14.78
C VAL A 452 -5.80 43.85 16.17
N ALA A 453 -7.02 43.52 16.59
CA ALA A 453 -7.47 43.64 17.96
C ALA A 453 -6.88 42.48 18.78
N GLY A 454 -6.00 42.81 19.72
CA GLY A 454 -5.44 41.86 20.69
C GLY A 454 -6.51 41.40 21.68
N SER A 455 -6.72 40.09 21.75
CA SER A 455 -7.48 39.45 22.83
C SER A 455 -6.54 39.13 23.99
N GLY A 456 -6.68 39.89 25.08
CA GLY A 456 -6.01 39.61 26.35
C GLY A 456 -6.49 38.29 26.96
N PHE A 457 -5.55 37.45 27.35
CA PHE A 457 -5.77 36.36 28.29
C PHE A 457 -5.81 36.95 29.71
N ARG A 458 -6.97 36.89 30.36
CA ARG A 458 -7.11 37.14 31.80
C ARG A 458 -7.12 35.78 32.49
N GLY A 459 -6.11 35.53 33.30
CA GLY A 459 -6.15 34.45 34.29
C GLY A 459 -7.17 34.78 35.37
N THR A 460 -7.90 33.77 35.80
CA THR A 460 -8.64 33.77 37.06
C THR A 460 -8.09 32.63 37.90
N GLU A 461 -7.41 33.02 38.98
CA GLU A 461 -7.25 32.21 40.18
C GLU A 461 -8.63 31.96 40.80
N GLU A 462 -8.94 30.69 41.04
CA GLU A 462 -9.59 30.18 42.26
C GLU A 462 -9.21 28.71 42.49
#